data_AF-A0A842NY97-F1
#
_entry.id   AF-A0A842NY97-F1
#
_cell.length_a   1.000
_cell.length_b   1.000
_cell.length_c   1.000
_cell.angle_alpha   90.00
_cell.angle_beta   90.00
_cell.angle_gamma   90.00
#
_symmetry.space_group_name_H-M   'P 1'
#
loop_
_entity.id
_entity.type
_entity.pdbx_description
1 polymer ?
#
loop_
_entity_poly.entity_id
_entity_poly.type
_entity_poly.pdbx_seq_one_letter_code
_entity_poly.pdbx_strand_id
1 'polypeptide(L)' 'YNRRMKDDTRNRDKITLANIKKELDVQSGMMSACAVITGSPLRLVLNGEGKIDETADKIIKAIGL' A
#
# COMPACT_ATOMS: atom_id res chain seq x y z
N TYR A 1 0.47 -10.84 -3.75
CA TYR A 1 0.39 -11.89 -4.78
C TYR A 1 -1.01 -12.51 -4.83
N ASN A 2 -1.48 -13.16 -3.76
CA ASN A 2 -2.80 -13.81 -3.70
C ASN A 2 -3.99 -12.95 -4.16
N ARG A 3 -4.06 -11.68 -3.74
CA ARG A 3 -5.14 -10.77 -4.17
C ARG A 3 -5.16 -10.52 -5.68
N ARG A 4 -4.01 -10.51 -6.36
CA ARG A 4 -3.94 -10.27 -7.82
C ARG A 4 -4.32 -11.53 -8.62
N MET A 5 -4.14 -12.72 -8.04
CA MET A 5 -4.51 -13.99 -8.69
C MET A 5 -5.99 -14.37 -8.51
N LYS A 6 -6.65 -13.84 -7.45
CA LYS A 6 -8.06 -14.07 -7.14
C LYS A 6 -8.99 -12.97 -7.68
N ASP A 7 -8.44 -11.95 -8.35
CA ASP A 7 -9.19 -10.77 -8.81
C ASP A 7 -9.40 -10.85 -10.32
N ASP A 8 -10.58 -11.30 -10.74
CA ASP A 8 -10.96 -11.43 -12.15
C ASP A 8 -11.40 -10.09 -12.78
N THR A 9 -11.58 -9.04 -11.98
CA THR A 9 -12.08 -7.74 -12.47
C THR A 9 -11.04 -6.94 -13.26
N ARG A 10 -9.76 -7.34 -13.17
CA ARG A 10 -8.63 -6.61 -13.78
C ARG A 10 -7.67 -7.58 -14.44
N ASN A 11 -7.28 -7.29 -15.68
CA ASN A 11 -6.19 -8.00 -16.32
C ASN A 11 -4.86 -7.50 -15.73
N ARG A 12 -4.21 -8.33 -14.92
CA ARG A 12 -2.93 -7.98 -14.28
C ARG A 12 -1.81 -8.88 -14.77
N ASP A 13 -0.63 -8.29 -14.90
CA ASP A 13 0.58 -8.99 -15.28
C ASP A 13 0.93 -10.10 -14.28
N LYS A 14 1.50 -11.21 -14.79
CA LYS A 14 2.06 -12.31 -13.99
C LYS A 14 3.38 -11.86 -13.34
N ILE A 15 3.27 -11.03 -12.31
CA ILE A 15 4.41 -10.44 -11.59
C ILE A 15 4.81 -11.36 -10.43
N THR A 16 6.10 -11.63 -10.28
CA THR A 16 6.65 -12.44 -9.16
C THR A 16 6.55 -11.70 -7.83
N LEU A 17 6.56 -12.45 -6.71
CA LEU A 17 6.63 -11.86 -5.36
C LEU A 17 7.84 -10.92 -5.19
N ALA A 18 8.98 -11.27 -5.79
CA ALA A 18 10.20 -10.46 -5.75
C ALA A 18 10.00 -9.08 -6.42
N ASN A 19 9.33 -9.06 -7.58
CA ASN A 19 9.05 -7.82 -8.29
C ASN A 19 8.07 -6.92 -7.51
N ILE A 20 7.03 -7.50 -6.88
CA ILE A 20 6.11 -6.75 -6.02
C ILE A 20 6.87 -6.09 -4.86
N LYS A 21 7.81 -6.82 -4.22
CA LYS A 21 8.61 -6.27 -3.13
C LYS A 21 9.48 -5.11 -3.62
N LYS A 22 10.17 -5.29 -4.76
CA LYS A 22 10.97 -4.24 -5.38
C LYS A 22 10.16 -2.98 -5.71
N GLU A 23 8.94 -3.14 -6.25
CA GLU A 23 8.02 -2.02 -6.51
C GLU A 23 7.64 -1.28 -5.21
N LEU A 24 7.32 -2.01 -4.14
CA LEU A 24 6.97 -1.41 -2.85
C LEU A 24 8.13 -0.63 -2.22
N ASP A 25 9.36 -1.13 -2.35
CA ASP A 25 10.56 -0.45 -1.87
C ASP A 25 10.78 0.88 -2.60
N VAL A 26 10.65 0.88 -3.93
CA VAL A 26 10.75 2.10 -4.77
C VAL A 26 9.64 3.09 -4.44
N GLN A 27 8.39 2.62 -4.28
CA GLN A 27 7.26 3.48 -3.90
C GLN A 27 7.48 4.15 -2.55
N SER A 28 8.04 3.44 -1.58
CA SER A 28 8.33 3.98 -0.25
C SER A 28 9.35 5.12 -0.31
N GLY A 29 10.38 4.97 -1.15
CA GLY A 29 11.35 6.04 -1.42
C GLY A 29 10.69 7.27 -2.08
N MET A 30 9.86 7.04 -3.09
CA MET A 30 9.15 8.12 -3.79
C MET A 30 8.21 8.90 -2.87
N MET A 31 7.39 8.20 -2.07
CA MET A 31 6.48 8.86 -1.12
C MET A 31 7.23 9.67 -0.07
N SER A 32 8.41 9.19 0.37
CA SER A 32 9.26 9.93 1.31
C SER A 32 9.79 11.22 0.68
N ALA A 33 10.20 11.18 -0.59
CA ALA A 33 10.60 12.38 -1.33
C ALA A 33 9.44 13.37 -1.49
N CYS A 34 8.24 12.89 -1.84
CA CYS A 34 7.05 13.73 -1.91
C CYS A 34 6.73 14.38 -0.56
N ALA A 35 6.82 13.64 0.55
CA ALA A 35 6.59 14.18 1.89
C ALA A 35 7.56 15.32 2.23
N VAL A 36 8.83 15.20 1.84
CA VAL A 36 9.83 16.27 1.99
C VAL A 36 9.49 17.48 1.11
N ILE A 37 9.11 17.25 -0.15
CA ILE A 37 8.81 18.33 -1.11
C ILE A 37 7.55 19.10 -0.72
N THR A 38 6.48 18.40 -0.31
CA THR A 38 5.19 19.02 -0.02
C THR A 38 5.02 19.40 1.44
N GLY A 39 5.92 18.97 2.32
CA GLY A 39 5.79 19.12 3.77
C GLY A 39 4.62 18.33 4.37
N SER A 40 3.99 17.44 3.61
CA SER A 40 2.82 16.69 4.06
C SER A 40 3.23 15.45 4.86
N PRO A 41 2.53 15.11 5.97
CA PRO A 41 2.83 13.94 6.77
C PRO A 41 2.54 12.64 6.00
N LEU A 42 3.42 11.65 6.12
CA LEU A 42 3.29 10.34 5.50
C LEU A 42 2.97 9.26 6.55
N ARG A 43 1.94 8.44 6.29
CA ARG A 43 1.58 7.29 7.13
C ARG A 43 1.50 6.02 6.30
N LEU A 44 2.40 5.07 6.56
CA LEU A 44 2.34 3.73 5.97
C LEU A 44 1.35 2.85 6.73
N VAL A 45 0.40 2.25 6.03
CA VAL A 45 -0.60 1.35 6.62
C VAL A 45 -0.53 -0.02 5.92
N LEU A 46 -0.28 -1.06 6.71
CA LEU A 46 -0.21 -2.44 6.21
C LEU A 46 -1.59 -3.11 6.28
N ASN A 47 -2.13 -3.47 5.12
CA ASN A 47 -3.41 -4.16 4.98
C ASN A 47 -3.17 -5.68 4.92
N GLY A 48 -3.24 -6.33 6.08
CA GLY A 48 -3.17 -7.79 6.20
C GLY A 48 -4.39 -8.50 5.57
N GLU A 49 -4.22 -9.75 5.13
CA GLU A 49 -5.35 -10.56 4.66
C GLU A 49 -6.34 -10.81 5.81
N GLY A 50 -7.63 -10.53 5.60
CA GLY A 50 -8.68 -10.67 6.62
C GLY A 50 -8.75 -9.56 7.68
N LYS A 51 -7.85 -8.57 7.67
CA LYS A 51 -7.78 -7.48 8.69
C LYS A 51 -8.22 -6.12 8.13
N ILE A 52 -9.31 -6.11 7.37
CA ILE A 52 -9.77 -4.89 6.68
C ILE A 52 -10.27 -3.86 7.71
N ASP A 53 -11.04 -4.28 8.71
CA ASP A 53 -11.59 -3.38 9.73
C ASP A 53 -10.48 -2.71 10.55
N GLU A 54 -9.49 -3.49 11.01
CA GLU A 54 -8.30 -2.96 11.70
C GLU A 54 -7.53 -1.95 10.83
N THR A 55 -7.51 -2.18 9.52
CA THR A 55 -6.82 -1.30 8.56
C THR A 55 -7.61 0.00 8.38
N ALA A 56 -8.93 -0.08 8.27
CA ALA A 56 -9.82 1.07 8.17
C ALA A 56 -9.71 1.95 9.43
N ASP A 57 -9.74 1.35 10.61
CA ASP A 57 -9.57 2.07 11.89
C ASP A 57 -8.24 2.81 11.97
N LYS A 58 -7.14 2.19 11.48
CA LYS A 58 -5.82 2.84 11.44
C LYS A 58 -5.80 4.06 10.52
N ILE A 59 -6.56 4.04 9.44
CA ILE A 59 -6.66 5.16 8.50
C ILE A 59 -7.51 6.28 9.12
N ILE A 60 -8.68 5.94 9.68
CA ILE A 60 -9.59 6.89 10.35
C ILE A 60 -8.85 7.65 11.47
N LYS A 61 -8.12 6.92 12.31
CA LYS A 61 -7.28 7.53 13.37
C LYS A 61 -6.16 8.40 12.82
N ALA A 62 -5.59 8.07 11.65
CA ALA A 62 -4.52 8.86 11.05
C ALA A 62 -5.01 10.19 10.45
N ILE A 63 -6.28 10.26 10.05
CA ILE A 63 -6.92 11.49 9.54
C ILE A 63 -7.66 12.28 10.63
N GLY A 64 -7.73 11.75 11.86
CA GLY A 64 -8.30 12.44 13.02
C GLY A 64 -9.82 12.44 13.08
N LEU A 65 -10.46 11.44 12.46
CA LEU A 65 -11.91 11.20 12.54
C LEU A 65 -12.26 10.10 13.55
#